data_AF-A0A6G6YIT2-F1
#
_entry.id   AF-A0A6G6YIT2-F1
#
_cell.length_a   1.000
_cell.length_b   1.000
_cell.length_c   1.000
_cell.angle_alpha   90.00
_cell.angle_beta   90.00
_cell.angle_gamma   90.00
#
_symmetry.space_group_name_H-M   'P 1'
#
loop_
_entity.id
_entity.type
_entity.pdbx_description
1 polymer ?
#
loop_
_entity_poly.entity_id
_entity_poly.type
_entity_poly.pdbx_seq_one_letter_code
_entity_poly.pdbx_strand_id
1 'polypeptide(L)'
;MEIVIGLLVVILFLVYNFTKDMKEKNVELNQTGGISKKYSELIASFDNFDNTQPPKVLVNDTNFYQMGWAGPTTLASVSIFEVLGNVNIEFELQYNKQGLERMGVDISSLKPLHKKEKWSYNSNSDQFDIFMSVAKKIENLCNL
;
A
#
# COMPACT_ATOMS: atom_id res chain seq x y z
N MET A 1 37.09 2.26 -18.23
CA MET A 1 37.09 2.85 -16.88
C MET A 1 36.29 4.15 -16.86
N GLU A 2 36.51 5.05 -17.82
CA GLU A 2 35.77 6.32 -17.96
C GLU A 2 34.25 6.14 -18.15
N ILE A 3 33.82 5.18 -18.97
CA ILE A 3 32.39 4.86 -19.16
C ILE A 3 31.74 4.42 -17.84
N VAL A 4 32.46 3.63 -17.03
CA VAL A 4 31.96 3.14 -15.73
C VAL A 4 31.85 4.28 -14.72
N ILE A 5 32.83 5.20 -14.71
CA ILE A 5 32.80 6.39 -13.84
C ILE A 5 31.66 7.32 -14.24
N GLY A 6 31.46 7.57 -15.54
CA GLY A 6 30.36 8.40 -16.03
C GLY A 6 28.98 7.85 -15.65
N LEU A 7 28.80 6.53 -15.76
CA LEU A 7 27.55 5.85 -15.39
C LEU A 7 27.30 5.92 -13.87
N LEU A 8 28.35 5.81 -13.07
CA LEU A 8 28.29 5.98 -11.61
C LEU A 8 27.86 7.40 -11.21
N VAL A 9 28.42 8.44 -11.87
CA VAL A 9 28.04 9.84 -11.61
C VAL A 9 26.56 10.08 -11.94
N VAL A 10 26.05 9.51 -13.03
CA VAL A 10 24.62 9.63 -13.39
C VAL A 10 23.74 8.93 -12.35
N ILE A 11 24.08 7.72 -11.91
CA ILE A 11 23.32 7.02 -10.87
C ILE A 11 23.33 7.82 -9.57
N LEU A 12 24.48 8.32 -9.13
CA LEU A 12 24.58 9.13 -7.91
C LEU A 12 23.76 10.42 -8.01
N PHE A 13 23.74 11.07 -9.18
CA PHE A 13 22.92 12.26 -9.41
C PHE A 13 21.41 11.94 -9.35
N LEU A 14 20.99 10.82 -9.96
CA LEU A 14 19.60 10.37 -9.90
C LEU A 14 19.17 10.04 -8.46
N VAL A 15 20.02 9.33 -7.70
CA VAL A 15 19.75 9.00 -6.29
C VAL A 15 19.67 10.26 -5.44
N TYR A 16 20.55 11.25 -5.68
CA TYR A 16 20.51 12.53 -4.98
C TYR A 16 19.20 13.28 -5.23
N ASN A 17 18.79 13.43 -6.50
CA ASN A 17 17.55 14.11 -6.83
C ASN A 17 16.34 13.39 -6.25
N PHE A 18 16.28 12.06 -6.39
CA PHE A 18 15.21 11.27 -5.78
C PHE A 18 15.13 11.46 -4.26
N THR A 19 16.28 11.45 -3.58
CA THR A 19 16.32 11.64 -2.11
C THR A 19 15.88 13.05 -1.73
N LYS A 20 16.26 14.06 -2.51
CA LYS A 20 15.86 15.44 -2.30
C LYS A 20 14.35 15.60 -2.47
N ASP A 21 13.80 15.10 -3.57
CA ASP A 21 12.37 15.18 -3.88
C ASP A 21 11.52 14.46 -2.82
N MET A 22 11.98 13.29 -2.34
CA MET A 22 11.32 12.57 -1.24
C MET A 22 11.36 13.34 0.08
N LYS A 23 12.45 14.04 0.38
CA LYS A 23 12.54 14.89 1.58
C LYS A 23 11.58 16.08 1.49
N GLU A 24 11.58 16.79 0.36
CA GLU A 24 10.66 17.90 0.13
C GLU A 24 9.21 17.44 0.25
N LYS A 25 8.89 16.27 -0.31
CA LYS A 25 7.55 15.70 -0.21
C LYS A 25 7.16 15.29 1.20
N ASN A 26 8.08 14.71 1.98
CA ASN A 26 7.83 14.40 3.38
C ASN A 26 7.55 15.67 4.20
N VAL A 27 8.24 16.78 3.92
CA VAL A 27 7.97 18.07 4.58
C VAL A 27 6.58 18.58 4.22
N GLU A 28 6.21 18.56 2.93
CA GLU A 28 4.87 18.93 2.46
C GLU A 28 3.78 18.07 3.13
N LEU A 29 3.94 16.75 3.13
CA LEU A 29 3.00 15.83 3.78
C LEU A 29 2.94 16.07 5.29
N ASN A 30 4.06 16.34 5.96
CA ASN A 30 4.04 16.61 7.39
C ASN A 30 3.23 17.87 7.73
N GLN A 31 3.26 18.90 6.87
CA GLN A 31 2.45 20.11 7.02
C GLN A 31 0.95 19.83 6.88
N THR A 32 0.56 18.85 6.06
CA THR A 32 -0.85 18.43 5.90
C THR A 32 -1.29 17.37 6.91
N GLY A 33 -0.40 16.92 7.80
CA GLY A 33 -0.66 15.88 8.80
C GLY A 33 -0.40 14.44 8.33
N GLY A 34 0.35 14.28 7.25
CA GLY A 34 0.77 13.01 6.67
C GLY A 34 -0.27 12.38 5.75
N ILE A 35 0.03 11.17 5.26
CA ILE A 35 -0.89 10.37 4.44
C ILE A 35 -2.23 10.16 5.15
N SER A 36 -2.21 9.88 6.45
CA SER A 36 -3.44 9.59 7.21
C SER A 36 -4.42 10.76 7.21
N LYS A 37 -3.93 12.00 7.26
CA LYS A 37 -4.79 13.19 7.20
C LYS A 37 -5.11 13.62 5.77
N LYS A 38 -4.13 13.57 4.86
CA LYS A 38 -4.34 13.95 3.44
C LYS A 38 -5.36 13.02 2.76
N TYR A 39 -5.31 11.72 3.06
CA TYR A 39 -6.14 10.68 2.44
C TYR A 39 -7.21 10.13 3.39
N SER A 40 -7.71 10.94 4.32
CA SER A 40 -8.64 10.48 5.37
C SER A 40 -9.96 9.93 4.83
N GLU A 41 -10.47 10.46 3.72
CA GLU A 41 -11.73 10.00 3.10
C GLU A 41 -11.55 8.65 2.41
N LEU A 42 -10.43 8.49 1.69
CA LEU A 42 -10.04 7.22 1.11
C LEU A 42 -9.86 6.15 2.20
N ILE A 43 -9.18 6.50 3.30
CA ILE A 43 -8.96 5.59 4.43
C ILE A 43 -10.30 5.21 5.08
N ALA A 44 -11.16 6.19 5.37
CA ALA A 44 -12.49 5.95 5.93
C ALA A 44 -13.38 5.08 5.02
N SER A 45 -13.18 5.16 3.70
CA SER A 45 -13.90 4.29 2.75
C SER A 45 -13.50 2.82 2.90
N PHE A 46 -12.23 2.55 3.23
CA PHE A 46 -11.77 1.20 3.54
C PHE A 46 -12.22 0.71 4.92
N ASP A 47 -12.45 1.59 5.90
CA ASP A 47 -12.93 1.17 7.23
C ASP A 47 -14.27 0.41 7.16
N ASN A 48 -15.10 0.71 6.15
CA ASN A 48 -16.39 0.06 5.90
C ASN A 48 -16.32 -1.17 4.96
N PHE A 49 -15.11 -1.63 4.61
CA PHE A 49 -14.95 -2.76 3.69
C PHE A 49 -15.39 -4.10 4.33
N ASP A 50 -15.25 -4.24 5.66
CA ASP A 50 -15.81 -5.33 6.46
C ASP A 50 -16.57 -4.75 7.66
N ASN A 51 -17.90 -4.77 7.58
CA ASN A 51 -18.79 -4.24 8.62
C ASN A 51 -18.76 -5.05 9.93
N THR A 52 -18.12 -6.22 9.94
CA THR A 52 -18.03 -7.10 11.10
C THR A 52 -16.69 -6.98 11.83
N GLN A 53 -15.62 -6.66 11.11
CA GLN A 53 -14.29 -6.40 11.68
C GLN A 53 -13.62 -5.22 10.94
N PRO A 54 -13.60 -4.02 11.53
CA PRO A 54 -12.86 -2.92 10.94
C PRO A 54 -11.36 -3.25 10.87
N PRO A 55 -10.64 -2.70 9.89
CA PRO A 55 -9.21 -2.91 9.78
C PRO A 55 -8.47 -2.35 10.99
N LYS A 56 -7.31 -2.93 11.28
CA LYS A 56 -6.35 -2.36 12.23
C LYS A 56 -5.29 -1.56 11.49
N VAL A 57 -4.92 -0.41 12.04
CA VAL A 57 -3.75 0.34 11.60
C VAL A 57 -2.50 -0.47 11.92
N LEU A 58 -1.70 -0.77 10.90
CA LEU A 58 -0.44 -1.51 11.00
C LEU A 58 0.76 -0.55 11.02
N VAL A 59 0.71 0.50 10.19
CA VAL A 59 1.74 1.55 10.10
C VAL A 59 1.06 2.90 9.87
N ASN A 60 1.57 3.96 10.51
CA ASN A 60 1.07 5.32 10.34
C ASN A 60 2.23 6.31 10.41
N ASP A 61 2.99 6.36 9.33
CA ASP A 61 4.09 7.29 9.13
C ASP A 61 3.66 8.47 8.23
N THR A 62 4.45 9.54 8.21
CA THR A 62 4.13 10.76 7.44
C THR A 62 3.86 10.48 5.96
N ASN A 63 4.60 9.55 5.35
CA ASN A 63 4.54 9.25 3.91
C ASN A 63 4.03 7.84 3.58
N PHE A 64 3.64 7.07 4.61
CA PHE A 64 3.22 5.71 4.46
C PHE A 64 2.17 5.36 5.51
N TYR A 65 1.00 4.96 5.05
CA TYR A 65 -0.08 4.47 5.89
C TYR A 65 -0.42 3.04 5.50
N GLN A 66 -0.60 2.16 6.46
CA GLN A 66 -0.99 0.78 6.20
C GLN A 66 -2.05 0.34 7.21
N MET A 67 -3.08 -0.32 6.69
CA MET A 67 -4.13 -0.95 7.47
C MET A 67 -4.36 -2.38 6.99
N GLY A 68 -4.93 -3.23 7.83
CA GLY A 68 -5.22 -4.60 7.44
C GLY A 68 -6.28 -5.33 8.26
N TRP A 69 -6.77 -6.40 7.66
CA TRP A 69 -7.76 -7.32 8.20
C TRP A 69 -7.10 -8.65 8.49
N ALA A 70 -7.35 -9.18 9.68
CA ALA A 70 -6.82 -10.47 10.11
C ALA A 70 -7.96 -11.46 10.29
N GLY A 71 -8.25 -12.22 9.24
CA GLY A 71 -9.22 -13.32 9.29
C GLY A 71 -8.61 -14.60 9.88
N PRO A 72 -9.43 -15.64 10.13
CA PRO A 72 -8.97 -16.92 10.65
C PRO A 72 -7.98 -17.63 9.70
N THR A 73 -8.20 -17.50 8.40
CA THR A 73 -7.44 -18.22 7.36
C THR A 73 -6.62 -17.30 6.47
N THR A 74 -6.93 -16.01 6.42
CA THR A 74 -6.31 -15.03 5.52
C THR A 74 -5.96 -13.74 6.23
N LEU A 75 -4.94 -13.06 5.73
CA LEU A 75 -4.57 -11.70 6.09
C LEU A 75 -4.67 -10.84 4.83
N ALA A 76 -5.31 -9.69 4.95
CA ALA A 76 -5.40 -8.69 3.89
C ALA A 76 -4.84 -7.36 4.40
N SER A 77 -4.19 -6.59 3.55
CA SER A 77 -3.75 -5.24 3.88
C SER A 77 -3.82 -4.29 2.70
N VAL A 78 -4.01 -3.01 3.01
CA VAL A 78 -3.94 -1.90 2.08
C VAL A 78 -2.88 -0.93 2.58
N SER A 79 -1.92 -0.61 1.73
CA SER A 79 -0.91 0.42 1.97
C SER A 79 -1.15 1.61 1.05
N ILE A 80 -1.01 2.82 1.59
CA ILE A 80 -1.20 4.10 0.89
C ILE A 80 0.07 4.92 1.08
N PHE A 81 0.66 5.38 -0.02
CA PHE A 81 1.86 6.21 0.01
C PHE A 81 1.97 7.08 -1.23
N GLU A 82 2.62 8.24 -1.12
CA GLU A 82 2.72 9.21 -2.21
C GLU A 82 4.15 9.31 -2.74
N VAL A 83 4.31 9.25 -4.06
CA VAL A 83 5.59 9.39 -4.75
C VAL A 83 5.38 10.27 -5.98
N LEU A 84 6.15 11.35 -6.10
CA LEU A 84 6.16 12.24 -7.28
C LEU A 84 4.75 12.68 -7.73
N GLY A 85 3.91 13.14 -6.79
CA GLY A 85 2.56 13.64 -7.07
C GLY A 85 1.54 12.56 -7.46
N ASN A 86 1.86 11.29 -7.20
CA ASN A 86 0.95 10.17 -7.36
C ASN A 86 0.75 9.44 -6.05
N VAL A 87 -0.52 9.18 -5.70
CA VAL A 87 -0.89 8.29 -4.61
C VAL A 87 -0.86 6.85 -5.12
N ASN A 88 -0.13 6.02 -4.40
CA ASN A 88 0.02 4.61 -4.67
C ASN A 88 -0.78 3.84 -3.62
N ILE A 89 -1.57 2.88 -4.10
CA ILE A 89 -2.36 1.99 -3.26
C ILE A 89 -1.91 0.57 -3.57
N GLU A 90 -1.41 -0.11 -2.55
CA GLU A 90 -0.94 -1.48 -2.64
C GLU A 90 -1.87 -2.38 -1.82
N PHE A 91 -2.43 -3.40 -2.45
CA PHE A 91 -3.22 -4.43 -1.80
C PHE A 91 -2.42 -5.72 -1.72
N GLU A 92 -2.44 -6.36 -0.55
CA GLU A 92 -1.78 -7.65 -0.33
C GLU A 92 -2.73 -8.60 0.39
N LEU A 93 -2.91 -9.80 -0.17
CA LEU A 93 -3.69 -10.90 0.39
C LEU A 93 -2.80 -12.13 0.50
N GLN A 94 -2.81 -12.76 1.68
CA GLN A 94 -2.05 -13.98 1.95
C GLN A 94 -2.73 -14.87 2.98
N TYR A 95 -2.24 -16.09 3.15
CA TYR A 95 -2.71 -16.95 4.23
C TYR A 95 -2.30 -16.43 5.60
N ASN A 96 -3.23 -16.50 6.55
CA ASN A 96 -2.93 -16.44 7.97
C ASN A 96 -2.33 -17.79 8.39
N LYS A 97 -1.02 -17.96 8.16
CA LYS A 97 -0.33 -19.24 8.41
C LYS A 97 -0.50 -19.70 9.86
N GLN A 98 -0.33 -18.79 10.81
CA GLN A 98 -0.51 -19.10 12.23
C GLN A 98 -1.96 -19.52 12.55
N GLY A 99 -2.95 -18.89 11.91
CA GLY A 99 -4.35 -19.26 12.05
C GLY A 99 -4.64 -20.67 11.53
N LEU A 100 -4.15 -20.97 10.33
CA LEU A 100 -4.30 -22.29 9.69
C LEU A 100 -3.60 -23.41 10.45
N GLU A 101 -2.38 -23.16 10.95
CA GLU A 101 -1.63 -24.12 11.77
C GLU A 101 -2.38 -24.48 13.05
N ARG A 102 -2.98 -23.49 13.73
CA ARG A 102 -3.80 -23.72 14.93
C ARG A 102 -5.07 -24.52 14.64
N MET A 103 -5.57 -24.47 13.40
CA MET A 103 -6.71 -25.26 12.94
C MET A 103 -6.29 -26.67 12.45
N GLY A 104 -5.00 -27.00 12.47
CA GLY A 104 -4.48 -28.28 11.98
C GLY A 104 -4.47 -28.40 10.46
N VAL A 105 -4.49 -27.29 9.73
CA VAL A 105 -4.46 -27.29 8.26
C VAL A 105 -3.02 -27.33 7.75
N ASP A 106 -2.72 -28.30 6.88
CA ASP A 106 -1.44 -28.36 6.18
C ASP A 106 -1.40 -27.33 5.04
N ILE A 107 -0.72 -26.21 5.28
CA ILE A 107 -0.58 -25.10 4.33
C ILE A 107 0.14 -25.54 3.04
N SER A 108 1.06 -26.53 3.12
CA SER A 108 1.82 -27.00 1.95
C SER A 108 0.94 -27.69 0.91
N SER A 109 -0.22 -28.20 1.34
CA SER A 109 -1.23 -28.82 0.48
C SER A 109 -2.16 -27.81 -0.20
N LEU A 110 -2.14 -26.55 0.24
CA LEU A 110 -3.01 -25.50 -0.29
C LEU A 110 -2.44 -24.88 -1.56
N LYS A 111 -3.32 -24.43 -2.44
CA LYS A 111 -2.92 -23.60 -3.58
C LYS A 111 -2.30 -22.29 -3.08
N PRO A 112 -1.26 -21.74 -3.73
CA PRO A 112 -0.71 -20.44 -3.35
C PRO A 112 -1.78 -19.34 -3.40
N LEU A 113 -1.97 -18.61 -2.30
CA LEU A 113 -2.93 -17.51 -2.19
C LEU A 113 -2.28 -16.12 -2.28
N HIS A 114 -0.95 -16.01 -2.26
CA HIS A 114 -0.29 -14.71 -2.22
C HIS A 114 -0.62 -13.87 -3.45
N LYS A 115 -1.46 -12.86 -3.28
CA LYS A 115 -1.88 -11.89 -4.30
C LYS A 115 -1.43 -10.51 -3.83
N LYS A 116 -0.60 -9.84 -4.62
CA LYS A 116 -0.08 -8.51 -4.32
C LYS A 116 -0.16 -7.64 -5.56
N GLU A 117 -0.87 -6.54 -5.47
CA GLU A 117 -1.12 -5.63 -6.60
C GLU A 117 -0.98 -4.18 -6.16
N LYS A 118 -0.47 -3.35 -7.08
CA LYS A 118 -0.21 -1.94 -6.82
C LYS A 118 -0.81 -1.09 -7.92
N TRP A 119 -1.51 -0.04 -7.52
CA TRP A 119 -2.12 0.92 -8.43
C TRP A 119 -1.68 2.34 -8.08
N SER A 120 -1.49 3.16 -9.12
CA SER A 120 -1.06 4.54 -8.98
C SER A 120 -2.12 5.46 -9.56
N TYR A 121 -2.41 6.54 -8.84
CA TYR A 121 -3.40 7.55 -9.20
C TYR A 121 -2.78 8.94 -9.01
N ASN A 122 -3.28 9.93 -9.75
CA ASN A 122 -2.85 11.31 -9.54
C ASN A 122 -3.27 11.75 -8.13
N SER A 123 -2.38 12.41 -7.38
CA SER A 123 -2.65 12.82 -6.00
C SER A 123 -3.75 13.88 -5.86
N ASN A 124 -4.13 14.53 -6.97
CA ASN A 124 -5.23 15.50 -7.02
C ASN A 124 -6.57 14.88 -7.47
N SER A 125 -6.60 13.59 -7.77
CA SER A 125 -7.85 12.89 -8.10
C SER A 125 -8.76 12.79 -6.87
N ASP A 126 -10.06 12.70 -7.12
CA ASP A 126 -11.07 12.50 -6.09
C ASP A 126 -10.83 11.17 -5.34
N GLN A 127 -10.89 11.23 -4.01
CA GLN A 127 -10.57 10.08 -3.15
C GLN A 127 -11.61 8.97 -3.25
N PHE A 128 -12.88 9.31 -3.47
CA PHE A 128 -13.95 8.35 -3.64
C PHE A 128 -13.84 7.64 -4.99
N ASP A 129 -13.50 8.36 -6.06
CA ASP A 129 -13.23 7.75 -7.38
C ASP A 129 -12.03 6.77 -7.32
N ILE A 130 -10.96 7.16 -6.61
CA ILE A 130 -9.82 6.27 -6.36
C ILE A 130 -10.29 5.01 -5.61
N PHE A 131 -11.07 5.16 -4.54
CA PHE A 131 -11.60 4.04 -3.77
C PHE A 131 -12.44 3.10 -4.65
N MET A 132 -13.41 3.62 -5.39
CA MET A 132 -14.28 2.82 -6.27
C MET A 132 -13.48 2.05 -7.32
N SER A 133 -12.45 2.67 -7.89
CA SER A 133 -11.52 2.02 -8.81
C SER A 133 -10.77 0.86 -8.14
N VAL A 134 -10.22 1.08 -6.95
CA VAL A 134 -9.47 0.06 -6.21
C VAL A 134 -10.36 -1.08 -5.74
N ALA A 135 -11.54 -0.77 -5.17
CA ALA A 135 -12.48 -1.77 -4.68
C ALA A 135 -12.88 -2.76 -5.79
N LYS A 136 -13.18 -2.25 -6.99
CA LYS A 136 -13.48 -3.10 -8.16
C LYS A 136 -12.31 -4.00 -8.57
N LYS A 137 -11.07 -3.48 -8.48
CA LYS A 137 -9.87 -4.28 -8.79
C LYS A 137 -9.62 -5.36 -7.75
N ILE A 138 -9.81 -5.06 -6.47
CA ILE A 138 -9.73 -6.03 -5.37
C ILE A 138 -10.79 -7.13 -5.55
N GLU A 139 -12.03 -6.75 -5.86
CA GLU A 139 -13.12 -7.70 -6.12
C GLU A 139 -12.74 -8.67 -7.26
N ASN A 140 -12.26 -8.13 -8.39
CA ASN A 140 -11.79 -8.97 -9.50
C ASN A 140 -10.65 -9.89 -9.10
N LEU A 141 -9.70 -9.41 -8.28
CA LEU A 141 -8.60 -10.24 -7.78
C LEU A 141 -9.09 -11.37 -6.89
N CYS A 142 -10.10 -11.14 -6.06
CA CYS A 142 -10.64 -12.14 -5.14
C CYS A 142 -11.54 -13.17 -5.83
N ASN A 143 -12.20 -12.79 -6.93
CA ASN A 143 -13.10 -13.65 -7.70
C ASN A 143 -12.38 -14.55 -8.75
N LEU A 144 -11.06 -14.40 -8.92
CA LEU A 144 -10.18 -15.22 -9.76
C LEU A 144 -9.51 -16.36 -8.96
#